data_AF-A0A661ZH77-F1
#
_entry.id   AF-A0A661ZH77-F1
#
_cell.length_a   1.000
_cell.length_b   1.000
_cell.length_c   1.000
_cell.angle_alpha   90.00
_cell.angle_beta   90.00
_cell.angle_gamma   90.00
#
_symmetry.space_group_name_H-M   'P 1'
#
loop_
_entity.id
_entity.type
_entity.pdbx_description
1 polymer ?
#
loop_
_entity_poly.entity_id
_entity_poly.type
_entity_poly.pdbx_seq_one_letter_code
_entity_poly.pdbx_strand_id
1 'polypeptide(L)'
;MTGAIIIEGHVQGLANTRALGKAGIPVIVVDKSKCIARYSKYCRAFFSCPDYQDDALAVFLLELAKKQKLEDWVLIPSNDHAVQTISRNKKKLEKVY
;
A
#
# COMPACT_ATOMS: atom_id res chain seq x y z
N MET A 1 10.24 6.51 11.15
CA MET A 1 10.92 5.59 10.21
C MET A 1 10.01 5.40 9.03
N THR A 2 10.48 5.68 7.83
CA THR A 2 9.71 5.57 6.59
C THR A 2 9.67 4.11 6.11
N GLY A 3 8.65 3.76 5.35
CA GLY A 3 8.41 2.42 4.87
C GLY A 3 7.67 2.42 3.54
N ALA A 4 7.17 1.25 3.14
CA ALA A 4 6.40 1.10 1.92
C ALA A 4 5.03 0.47 2.18
N ILE A 5 4.03 0.97 1.46
CA ILE A 5 2.70 0.37 1.36
C ILE A 5 2.62 -0.33 0.01
N ILE A 6 2.53 -1.65 0.01
CA ILE A 6 2.28 -2.44 -1.19
C ILE A 6 0.76 -2.52 -1.40
N ILE A 7 0.28 -2.04 -2.54
CA ILE A 7 -1.13 -2.08 -2.93
C ILE A 7 -1.31 -3.19 -3.95
N GLU A 8 -2.20 -4.13 -3.64
CA GLU A 8 -2.33 -5.46 -4.27
C GLU A 8 -1.16 -6.38 -3.88
N GLY A 9 -1.49 -7.47 -3.19
CA GLY A 9 -0.51 -8.37 -2.57
C GLY A 9 -0.44 -9.76 -3.18
N HIS A 10 -0.67 -9.88 -4.50
CA HIS A 10 -0.51 -11.16 -5.20
C HIS A 10 0.97 -11.41 -5.57
N VAL A 11 1.29 -11.83 -6.79
CA VAL A 11 2.64 -12.30 -7.13
C VAL A 11 3.66 -11.17 -7.09
N GLN A 12 3.38 -10.05 -7.78
CA GLN A 12 4.24 -8.88 -7.80
C GLN A 12 4.30 -8.20 -6.42
N GLY A 13 3.15 -8.05 -5.76
CA GLY A 13 3.09 -7.48 -4.42
C GLY A 13 3.88 -8.29 -3.39
N LEU A 14 3.83 -9.62 -3.46
CA LEU A 14 4.64 -10.49 -2.60
C LEU A 14 6.14 -10.37 -2.89
N ALA A 15 6.53 -10.27 -4.16
CA ALA A 15 7.92 -10.06 -4.55
C ALA A 15 8.46 -8.76 -3.96
N ASN A 16 7.73 -7.65 -4.12
CA ASN A 16 8.08 -6.35 -3.56
C ASN A 16 8.13 -6.37 -2.03
N THR A 17 7.13 -6.97 -1.39
CA THR A 17 7.08 -7.14 0.08
C THR A 17 8.31 -7.86 0.60
N ARG A 18 8.73 -8.95 -0.05
CA ARG A 18 9.90 -9.73 0.35
C ARG A 18 11.21 -9.00 0.07
N ALA A 19 11.32 -8.31 -1.07
CA ALA A 19 12.54 -7.57 -1.43
C ALA A 19 12.82 -6.45 -0.43
N LEU A 20 11.83 -5.60 -0.17
CA LEU A 20 11.94 -4.48 0.78
C LEU A 20 12.16 -4.97 2.21
N GLY A 21 11.41 -5.98 2.63
CA GLY A 21 11.55 -6.55 3.97
C GLY A 21 12.92 -7.19 4.21
N LYS A 22 13.52 -7.84 3.20
CA LYS A 22 14.91 -8.34 3.29
C LYS A 22 15.94 -7.23 3.44
N ALA A 23 15.67 -6.06 2.87
CA ALA A 23 16.49 -4.85 3.02
C ALA A 23 16.25 -4.11 4.35
N GLY A 24 15.40 -4.64 5.25
CA GLY A 24 15.09 -4.02 6.53
C GLY A 24 14.04 -2.91 6.47
N ILE A 25 13.45 -2.65 5.30
CA ILE A 25 12.45 -1.61 5.10
C ILE A 25 11.10 -2.09 5.67
N PRO A 26 10.40 -1.31 6.52
CA PRO A 26 9.05 -1.62 6.96
C PRO A 26 8.08 -1.75 5.78
N VAL A 27 7.29 -2.83 5.76
CA VAL A 27 6.26 -3.04 4.73
C VAL A 27 4.90 -3.31 5.36
N ILE A 28 3.88 -2.61 4.86
CA ILE A 28 2.47 -2.91 5.09
C ILE A 28 1.85 -3.28 3.73
N VAL A 29 0.90 -4.20 3.73
CA VAL A 29 0.17 -4.62 2.53
C VAL A 29 -1.28 -4.15 2.62
N VAL A 30 -1.82 -3.61 1.54
CA VAL A 30 -3.24 -3.31 1.41
C VAL A 30 -3.81 -3.99 0.16
N ASP A 31 -5.00 -4.55 0.29
CA ASP A 31 -5.66 -5.28 -0.78
C ASP A 31 -7.17 -5.29 -0.54
N LYS A 32 -7.98 -5.45 -1.58
CA LYS A 32 -9.44 -5.60 -1.46
C LYS A 32 -9.85 -6.92 -0.83
N SER A 33 -8.95 -7.92 -0.85
CA SER A 33 -9.23 -9.26 -0.34
C SER A 33 -8.00 -9.89 0.30
N LYS A 34 -8.15 -11.05 0.94
CA LYS A 34 -7.00 -11.78 1.49
C LYS A 34 -6.06 -12.19 0.35
N CYS A 35 -4.87 -11.62 0.34
CA CYS A 35 -3.82 -11.91 -0.65
C CYS A 35 -2.68 -12.76 -0.06
N ILE A 36 -1.73 -13.20 -0.89
CA ILE A 36 -0.61 -14.04 -0.44
C ILE A 36 0.47 -13.25 0.30
N ALA A 37 0.69 -11.97 -0.02
CA ALA A 37 1.68 -11.12 0.62
C ALA A 37 1.43 -10.93 2.13
N ARG A 38 0.18 -10.97 2.57
CA ARG A 38 -0.19 -10.84 4.00
C ARG A 38 0.40 -11.92 4.90
N TYR A 39 0.71 -13.10 4.33
CA TYR A 39 1.29 -14.23 5.06
C TYR A 39 2.82 -14.21 5.04
N SER A 40 3.44 -13.24 4.37
CA SER A 40 4.88 -13.05 4.39
C SER A 40 5.32 -12.59 5.78
N LYS A 41 6.39 -13.17 6.34
CA LYS A 41 7.02 -12.69 7.58
C LYS A 41 7.48 -11.22 7.51
N TYR A 42 7.60 -10.67 6.30
CA TYR A 42 7.99 -9.28 6.05
C TYR A 42 6.80 -8.31 5.98
N CYS A 43 5.56 -8.82 5.92
CA CYS A 43 4.36 -8.02 6.01
C CYS A 43 4.06 -7.71 7.48
N ARG A 44 4.26 -6.45 7.91
CA ARG A 44 4.06 -6.05 9.31
C ARG A 44 2.58 -5.90 9.68
N ALA A 45 1.76 -5.48 8.72
CA ALA A 45 0.32 -5.37 8.88
C ALA A 45 -0.39 -5.50 7.53
N PHE A 46 -1.66 -5.89 7.57
CA PHE A 46 -2.54 -5.99 6.42
C PHE A 46 -3.83 -5.21 6.67
N PHE A 47 -4.25 -4.40 5.70
CA PHE A 47 -5.53 -3.69 5.76
C PHE A 47 -6.36 -3.94 4.50
N SER A 48 -7.65 -4.23 4.69
CA SER A 48 -8.60 -4.37 3.58
C SER A 48 -8.96 -2.99 3.05
N CYS A 49 -8.85 -2.77 1.75
CA CYS A 49 -9.20 -1.50 1.11
C CYS A 49 -10.46 -1.61 0.21
N PRO A 50 -11.03 -0.48 -0.23
CA PRO A 50 -12.02 -0.44 -1.31
C PRO A 50 -11.47 -0.96 -2.65
N ASP A 51 -12.33 -1.03 -3.68
CA ASP A 51 -11.89 -1.41 -5.02
C ASP A 51 -10.89 -0.41 -5.61
N TYR A 52 -9.94 -0.91 -6.40
CA TYR A 52 -8.84 -0.12 -6.93
C TYR A 52 -9.27 0.98 -7.91
N GLN A 53 -10.44 0.82 -8.56
CA GLN A 53 -10.97 1.80 -9.52
C GLN A 53 -11.74 2.95 -8.85
N ASP A 54 -12.06 2.81 -7.56
CA ASP A 54 -12.86 3.77 -6.81
C ASP A 54 -11.96 4.82 -6.12
N ASP A 55 -12.35 6.09 -6.17
CA ASP A 55 -11.69 7.17 -5.42
C ASP A 55 -11.72 6.97 -3.90
N ALA A 56 -12.61 6.11 -3.41
CA ALA A 56 -12.60 5.61 -2.05
C ALA A 56 -11.23 5.00 -1.65
N LEU A 57 -10.44 4.47 -2.60
CA LEU A 57 -9.07 4.00 -2.31
C LEU A 57 -8.18 5.15 -1.82
N ALA A 58 -8.22 6.32 -2.48
CA ALA A 58 -7.41 7.46 -2.08
C ALA A 58 -7.83 8.00 -0.70
N VAL A 59 -9.14 8.06 -0.45
CA VAL A 59 -9.68 8.43 0.88
C VAL A 59 -9.22 7.45 1.94
N PHE A 60 -9.31 6.14 1.66
CA PHE A 60 -8.86 5.08 2.54
C PHE A 60 -7.37 5.21 2.87
N LEU A 61 -6.52 5.47 1.87
CA LEU A 61 -5.08 5.64 2.07
C LEU A 61 -4.79 6.83 3.00
N LEU A 62 -5.39 8.00 2.75
CA LEU A 62 -5.23 9.17 3.63
C LEU A 62 -5.63 8.89 5.09
N GLU A 63 -6.76 8.21 5.30
CA GLU A 63 -7.21 7.81 6.63
C GLU A 63 -6.30 6.76 7.27
N LEU A 64 -5.77 5.82 6.47
CA LEU A 64 -4.82 4.82 6.93
C LEU A 64 -3.52 5.49 7.39
N ALA A 65 -2.98 6.44 6.61
CA ALA A 65 -1.78 7.17 6.97
C ALA A 65 -1.92 7.89 8.30
N LYS A 66 -3.03 8.61 8.50
CA LYS A 66 -3.32 9.30 9.76
C LYS A 66 -3.44 8.34 10.95
N LYS A 67 -4.15 7.22 10.78
CA LYS A 67 -4.37 6.25 11.87
C LYS A 67 -3.12 5.48 12.24
N GLN A 68 -2.28 5.17 11.27
CA GLN A 68 -1.09 4.32 11.43
C GLN A 68 0.23 5.11 11.47
N LYS A 69 0.18 6.45 11.39
CA LYS A 69 1.33 7.35 11.36
C LYS A 69 2.33 6.99 10.26
N LEU A 70 1.82 6.96 9.02
CA LEU A 70 2.56 6.54 7.82
C LEU A 70 2.99 7.74 6.96
N GLU A 71 3.19 8.90 7.58
CA GLU A 71 3.72 10.07 6.89
C GLU A 71 5.09 9.74 6.27
N ASP A 72 5.32 10.21 5.03
CA ASP A 72 6.52 9.97 4.21
C ASP A 72 6.74 8.50 3.80
N TRP A 73 5.71 7.65 3.87
CA TRP A 73 5.78 6.28 3.34
C TRP A 73 5.49 6.24 1.84
N VAL A 74 6.23 5.43 1.09
CA VAL A 74 6.01 5.29 -0.35
C VAL A 74 4.84 4.36 -0.66
N LEU A 75 3.98 4.77 -1.60
CA LEU A 75 2.95 3.91 -2.19
C LEU A 75 3.53 3.13 -3.36
N ILE A 76 3.45 1.79 -3.33
CA ILE A 76 3.90 0.92 -4.41
C ILE A 76 2.71 0.10 -4.92
N PRO A 77 1.99 0.59 -5.93
CA PRO A 77 0.92 -0.16 -6.56
C PRO A 77 1.46 -1.29 -7.44
N SER A 78 0.89 -2.48 -7.28
CA SER A 78 1.12 -3.66 -8.14
C SER A 78 -0.06 -3.93 -9.08
N ASN A 79 -0.92 -2.94 -9.29
CA ASN A 79 -2.14 -3.01 -10.09
C ASN A 79 -2.39 -1.68 -10.84
N ASP A 80 -2.67 -1.74 -12.14
CA ASP A 80 -2.82 -0.53 -12.98
C ASP A 80 -4.03 0.33 -12.61
N HIS A 81 -5.12 -0.27 -12.12
CA HIS A 81 -6.26 0.51 -11.63
C HIS A 81 -5.90 1.30 -10.37
N ALA A 82 -5.10 0.71 -9.47
CA ALA A 82 -4.60 1.43 -8.31
C ALA A 82 -3.68 2.58 -8.74
N VAL A 83 -2.80 2.37 -9.74
CA VAL A 83 -1.97 3.44 -10.32
C VAL A 83 -2.84 4.58 -10.85
N GLN A 84 -3.90 4.27 -11.60
CA GLN A 84 -4.80 5.27 -12.17
C GLN A 84 -5.47 6.11 -11.07
N THR A 85 -6.01 5.45 -10.03
CA THR A 85 -6.68 6.12 -8.91
C THR A 85 -5.72 6.97 -8.07
N ILE A 86 -4.49 6.48 -7.82
CA ILE A 86 -3.46 7.24 -7.11
C ILE A 86 -3.03 8.45 -7.93
N SER A 87 -2.78 8.27 -9.23
CA SER A 87 -2.32 9.34 -10.13
C SER A 87 -3.34 10.48 -10.22
N ARG A 88 -4.63 10.17 -10.41
CA ARG A 88 -5.67 11.21 -10.45
C ARG A 88 -5.87 11.93 -9.11
N ASN A 89 -5.53 11.29 -7.98
CA ASN A 89 -5.59 11.89 -6.64
C ASN A 89 -4.22 12.40 -6.13
N LYS A 90 -3.19 12.46 -6.98
CA LYS A 90 -1.81 12.75 -6.59
C LYS A 90 -1.67 13.98 -5.68
N LYS A 91 -2.32 15.10 -6.02
CA LYS A 91 -2.25 16.37 -5.27
C LYS A 91 -2.66 16.24 -3.79
N LYS A 92 -3.51 15.28 -3.46
CA LYS A 92 -3.94 15.01 -2.08
C LYS A 92 -2.97 14.06 -1.39
N LEU A 93 -2.56 13.00 -2.09
CA LEU A 93 -1.70 11.94 -1.56
C LEU A 93 -0.26 12.41 -1.33
N GLU A 94 0.31 13.22 -2.21
CA GLU A 94 1.70 13.72 -2.12
C GLU A 94 1.97 14.66 -0.94
N LYS A 95 0.91 15.12 -0.26
CA LYS A 95 1.03 15.93 0.97
C LYS A 95 1.26 15.08 2.21
N VAL A 96 1.11 13.76 2.10
CA VAL A 96 1.14 12.81 3.21
C VAL A 96 2.18 11.71 2.95
N TYR A 97 2.24 11.21 1.72
CA TYR A 97 3.10 10.11 1.27
C TYR A 97 4.26 10.61 0.43
#